data_AF-A0A3M7CFM0-F1
#
_entry.id   AF-A0A3M7CFM0-F1
#
_cell.length_a   1.000
_cell.length_b   1.000
_cell.length_c   1.000
_cell.angle_alpha   90.00
_cell.angle_beta   90.00
_cell.angle_gamma   90.00
#
_symmetry.space_group_name_H-M   'P 1'
#
loop_
_entity.id
_entity.type
_entity.pdbx_description
1 polymer ?
#
loop_
_entity_poly.entity_id
_entity_poly.type
_entity_poly.pdbx_seq_one_letter_code
_entity_poly.pdbx_strand_id
1 'polypeptide(L)'
;MQPQKILFAAGLFALASAEGFRVVHTRDTSDLPLPEADMSYIGPAFDGGDDVELQGTIESVAAQLRDINPDWHPGVVGKNTPSKTDTAKRAEVSPKTMLLSKGFAEVIADKFDQISPPLCNDDLGGQRYARTRILSNGADYLKGLNGNCRQPPRSCGRVSCSYDAGISFCNDGNNDIYVPCAELGRRVDGIVGLCGDGGTRMFTKGQVFDTDNWNVIAARSDC
;
A
#
# COMPACT_ATOMS: atom_id res chain seq x y z
N MET A 1 -36.01 58.20 9.30
CA MET A 1 -35.94 57.02 8.40
C MET A 1 -34.60 56.34 8.66
N GLN A 2 -34.62 55.18 9.31
CA GLN A 2 -33.42 54.36 9.57
C GLN A 2 -33.13 53.47 8.35
N PRO A 3 -31.87 53.33 7.91
CA PRO A 3 -31.52 52.28 6.97
C PRO A 3 -31.33 50.95 7.71
N GLN A 4 -32.10 49.94 7.33
CA GLN A 4 -31.91 48.55 7.78
C GLN A 4 -30.55 48.02 7.27
N LYS A 5 -29.69 47.60 8.20
CA LYS A 5 -28.46 46.87 7.89
C LYS A 5 -28.83 45.44 7.52
N ILE A 6 -28.65 45.09 6.26
CA ILE A 6 -28.71 43.70 5.77
C ILE A 6 -27.41 43.02 6.24
N LEU A 7 -27.52 42.11 7.21
CA LEU A 7 -26.42 41.21 7.55
C LEU A 7 -26.34 40.13 6.47
N PHE A 8 -25.30 40.17 5.63
CA PHE A 8 -24.85 39.00 4.88
C PHE A 8 -24.05 38.11 5.83
N ALA A 9 -24.62 36.96 6.19
CA ALA A 9 -23.87 35.90 6.85
C ALA A 9 -22.83 35.37 5.85
N ALA A 10 -21.57 35.79 6.02
CA ALA A 10 -20.44 35.17 5.35
C ALA A 10 -20.30 33.75 5.92
N GLY A 11 -20.87 32.76 5.23
CA GLY A 11 -20.60 31.36 5.51
C GLY A 11 -19.10 31.12 5.34
N LEU A 12 -18.42 30.80 6.44
CA LEU A 12 -17.11 30.16 6.36
C LEU A 12 -17.31 28.82 5.67
N PHE A 13 -17.13 28.80 4.34
CA PHE A 13 -16.69 27.58 3.69
C PHE A 13 -15.28 27.33 4.22
N ALA A 14 -15.16 26.35 5.12
CA ALA A 14 -13.87 25.74 5.38
C ALA A 14 -13.35 25.26 4.02
N LEU A 15 -12.36 25.98 3.50
CA LEU A 15 -11.54 25.47 2.41
C LEU A 15 -10.85 24.24 2.99
N ALA A 16 -11.43 23.07 2.75
CA ALA A 16 -10.69 21.83 2.85
C ALA A 16 -9.45 22.05 1.98
N SER A 17 -8.28 22.08 2.63
CA SER A 17 -7.02 22.28 1.96
C SER A 17 -6.88 21.16 0.92
N ALA A 18 -7.07 21.51 -0.34
CA ALA A 18 -6.70 20.67 -1.46
C ALA A 18 -5.17 20.69 -1.54
N GLU A 19 -4.50 20.02 -0.59
CA GLU A 19 -3.15 19.54 -0.82
C GLU A 19 -3.29 18.36 -1.76
N GLY A 20 -3.41 18.70 -3.05
CA GLY A 20 -3.42 17.73 -4.13
C GLY A 20 -2.22 16.81 -4.00
N PHE A 21 -2.52 15.52 -3.83
CA PHE A 21 -1.89 14.40 -4.52
C PHE A 21 -0.52 14.74 -5.13
N ARG A 22 0.55 14.48 -4.37
CA ARG A 22 1.91 14.65 -4.88
C ARG A 22 2.27 13.39 -5.67
N VAL A 23 2.13 13.48 -7.00
CA VAL A 23 2.85 12.59 -7.91
C VAL A 23 4.33 12.64 -7.53
N VAL A 24 4.96 11.49 -7.32
CA VAL A 24 6.40 11.43 -7.04
C VAL A 24 7.15 11.82 -8.31
N HIS A 25 7.64 13.06 -8.36
CA HIS A 25 8.42 13.59 -9.48
C HIS A 25 9.93 13.33 -9.34
N THR A 26 10.33 12.32 -8.57
CA THR A 26 11.74 12.11 -8.25
C THR A 26 12.32 10.94 -9.04
N ARG A 27 13.58 11.13 -9.47
CA ARG A 27 14.28 10.28 -10.44
C ARG A 27 14.59 8.88 -9.91
N ASP A 28 14.62 8.76 -8.58
CA ASP A 28 14.89 7.53 -7.86
C ASP A 28 13.98 7.43 -6.64
N THR A 29 13.62 6.21 -6.28
CA THR A 29 12.87 5.94 -5.04
C THR A 29 13.71 6.15 -3.77
N SER A 30 15.01 6.48 -3.90
CA SER A 30 15.84 7.01 -2.81
C SER A 30 15.61 8.49 -2.53
N ASP A 31 14.89 9.19 -3.42
CA ASP A 31 14.52 10.60 -3.27
C ASP A 31 13.00 10.72 -3.13
N LEU A 32 12.34 9.89 -2.33
CA LEU A 32 10.90 10.03 -2.11
C LEU A 32 10.60 11.44 -1.57
N PRO A 33 9.47 12.08 -1.95
CA PRO A 33 9.16 13.46 -1.57
C PRO A 33 8.81 13.62 -0.08
N LEU A 34 8.90 12.53 0.67
CA LEU A 34 8.68 12.42 2.11
C LEU A 34 9.93 11.82 2.76
N PRO A 35 10.26 12.17 4.01
CA PRO A 35 11.37 11.57 4.73
C PRO A 35 11.30 10.05 4.69
N GLU A 36 12.45 9.40 4.43
CA GLU A 36 12.56 7.96 4.51
C GLU A 36 12.36 7.51 5.95
N ALA A 37 11.42 6.58 6.15
CA ALA A 37 11.21 5.90 7.42
C ALA A 37 10.94 4.42 7.14
N ASP A 38 11.58 3.54 7.91
CA ASP A 38 11.37 2.10 7.78
C ASP A 38 9.91 1.73 8.05
N MET A 39 9.41 0.80 7.25
CA MET A 39 8.12 0.17 7.46
C MET A 39 8.21 -0.78 8.67
N SER A 40 7.15 -0.83 9.48
CA SER A 40 6.99 -1.85 10.52
C SER A 40 6.06 -2.97 10.05
N TYR A 41 6.49 -4.22 10.16
CA TYR A 41 5.61 -5.38 10.13
C TYR A 41 5.05 -5.65 11.53
N ILE A 42 3.74 -5.83 11.63
CA ILE A 42 3.02 -6.16 12.86
C ILE A 42 2.18 -7.41 12.60
N GLY A 43 2.61 -8.55 13.14
CA GLY A 43 1.91 -9.82 12.91
C GLY A 43 2.59 -11.02 13.57
N PRO A 44 2.03 -12.23 13.37
CA PRO A 44 2.50 -13.43 14.06
C PRO A 44 3.85 -13.94 13.56
N ALA A 45 4.75 -14.22 14.52
CA ALA A 45 5.92 -15.07 14.29
C ALA A 45 5.61 -16.58 14.43
N PHE A 46 4.54 -16.92 15.16
CA PHE A 46 4.08 -18.30 15.40
C PHE A 46 2.57 -18.42 15.17
N ASP A 47 2.10 -19.61 14.77
CA ASP A 47 0.66 -19.87 14.68
C ASP A 47 0.00 -19.77 16.06
N GLY A 48 -1.06 -18.94 16.15
CA GLY A 48 -1.78 -18.70 17.40
C GLY A 48 -0.99 -17.90 18.46
N GLY A 49 0.23 -17.47 18.15
CA GLY A 49 1.05 -16.63 19.03
C GLY A 49 0.60 -15.18 19.09
N ASP A 50 1.27 -14.39 19.93
CA ASP A 50 1.12 -12.94 19.93
C ASP A 50 1.86 -12.29 18.75
N ASP A 51 1.35 -11.15 18.31
CA ASP A 51 1.95 -10.38 17.22
C ASP A 51 3.27 -9.73 17.69
N VAL A 52 4.29 -9.75 16.82
CA VAL A 52 5.54 -9.02 17.00
C VAL A 52 5.53 -7.76 16.13
N GLU A 53 6.26 -6.72 16.54
CA GLU A 53 6.55 -5.56 15.70
C GLU A 53 8.04 -5.58 15.28
N LEU A 54 8.30 -5.59 13.98
CA LEU A 54 9.64 -5.66 13.40
C LEU A 54 9.80 -4.58 12.34
N GLN A 55 10.95 -3.90 12.31
CA GLN A 55 11.21 -2.79 11.38
C GLN A 55 12.18 -3.16 10.27
N GLY A 56 11.95 -2.61 9.08
CA GLY A 56 12.84 -2.68 7.92
C GLY A 56 12.14 -3.10 6.63
N THR A 57 12.92 -3.50 5.64
CA THR A 57 12.39 -4.12 4.42
C THR A 57 11.80 -5.50 4.72
N ILE A 58 10.97 -6.03 3.83
CA ILE A 58 10.41 -7.38 3.97
C ILE A 58 11.48 -8.46 4.05
N GLU A 59 12.63 -8.28 3.39
CA GLU A 59 13.77 -9.19 3.45
C GLU A 59 14.41 -9.17 4.85
N SER A 60 14.52 -7.98 5.48
CA SER A 60 14.99 -7.82 6.85
C SER A 60 14.00 -8.39 7.86
N VAL A 61 12.71 -8.05 7.73
CA VAL A 61 11.62 -8.57 8.58
C VAL A 61 11.59 -10.10 8.51
N ALA A 62 11.75 -10.67 7.32
CA ALA A 62 11.82 -12.11 7.13
C ALA A 62 13.00 -12.78 7.85
N ALA A 63 14.17 -12.14 7.85
CA ALA A 63 15.33 -12.63 8.59
C ALA A 63 15.05 -12.61 10.10
N GLN A 64 14.53 -11.49 10.61
CA GLN A 64 14.14 -11.36 12.02
C GLN A 64 13.08 -12.38 12.43
N LEU A 65 12.07 -12.66 11.59
CA LEU A 65 11.07 -13.68 11.85
C LEU A 65 11.67 -15.09 11.90
N ARG A 66 12.67 -15.39 11.07
CA ARG A 66 13.40 -16.67 11.12
C ARG A 66 14.33 -16.78 12.33
N ASP A 67 14.87 -15.68 12.83
CA ASP A 67 15.64 -15.67 14.07
C ASP A 67 14.74 -15.96 15.29
N ILE A 68 13.49 -15.47 15.26
CA ILE A 68 12.48 -15.75 16.29
C ILE A 68 11.92 -17.17 16.16
N ASN A 69 11.60 -17.59 14.93
CA ASN A 69 11.02 -18.88 14.60
C ASN A 69 11.72 -19.45 13.35
N PRO A 70 12.70 -20.36 13.50
CA PRO A 70 13.44 -20.94 12.37
C PRO A 70 12.57 -21.65 11.32
N ASP A 71 11.38 -22.11 11.71
CA ASP A 71 10.42 -22.75 10.80
C ASP A 71 9.50 -21.73 10.09
N TRP A 72 9.64 -20.44 10.38
CA TRP A 72 8.83 -19.40 9.76
C TRP A 72 9.13 -19.28 8.27
N HIS A 73 8.06 -19.21 7.48
CA HIS A 73 8.12 -18.88 6.06
C HIS A 73 6.81 -18.24 5.58
N PRO A 74 6.86 -17.40 4.53
CA PRO A 74 5.67 -16.76 3.98
C PRO A 74 4.60 -17.78 3.60
N GLY A 75 3.36 -17.47 3.97
CA GLY A 75 2.21 -18.29 3.67
C GLY A 75 2.12 -19.57 4.48
N VAL A 76 2.87 -19.76 5.56
CA VAL A 76 2.62 -20.88 6.50
C VAL A 76 2.14 -20.39 7.85
N VAL A 77 2.87 -19.46 8.47
CA VAL A 77 2.43 -18.85 9.71
C VAL A 77 1.24 -17.92 9.45
N GLY A 78 0.17 -18.08 10.23
CA GLY A 78 -1.01 -17.23 10.19
C GLY A 78 -2.15 -17.71 9.28
N LYS A 79 -2.01 -18.84 8.60
CA LYS A 79 -3.07 -19.40 7.73
C LYS A 79 -4.38 -19.72 8.47
N ASN A 80 -4.28 -20.09 9.75
CA ASN A 80 -5.40 -20.54 10.57
C ASN A 80 -5.82 -19.52 11.65
N THR A 81 -5.15 -18.38 11.74
CA THR A 81 -5.37 -17.39 12.81
C THR A 81 -5.50 -16.00 12.20
N PRO A 82 -6.69 -15.38 12.24
CA PRO A 82 -6.86 -13.97 11.87
C PRO A 82 -5.92 -13.12 12.74
N SER A 83 -5.22 -12.14 12.15
CA SER A 83 -4.46 -11.18 12.94
C SER A 83 -5.40 -10.51 13.96
N LYS A 84 -4.97 -10.37 15.21
CA LYS A 84 -5.78 -9.71 16.25
C LYS A 84 -6.14 -8.28 15.84
N THR A 85 -5.33 -7.63 15.01
CA THR A 85 -5.58 -6.28 14.46
C THR A 85 -6.64 -6.26 13.34
N ASP A 86 -6.89 -7.36 12.63
CA ASP A 86 -7.92 -7.44 11.57
C ASP A 86 -9.35 -7.46 12.14
N THR A 87 -9.51 -7.89 13.39
CA THR A 87 -10.82 -8.06 14.03
C THR A 87 -11.50 -6.72 14.29
N ALA A 88 -10.74 -5.63 14.47
CA ALA A 88 -11.28 -4.30 14.73
C ALA A 88 -11.86 -3.61 13.47
N LYS A 89 -11.28 -3.84 12.28
CA LYS A 89 -11.76 -3.21 11.03
C LYS A 89 -12.88 -4.00 10.34
N ARG A 90 -12.99 -5.31 10.58
CA ARG A 90 -14.00 -6.16 9.93
C ARG A 90 -15.38 -6.13 10.60
N ALA A 91 -15.48 -5.56 11.80
CA ALA A 91 -16.72 -5.48 12.57
C ALA A 91 -17.79 -4.53 11.97
N GLU A 92 -17.44 -3.71 10.97
CA GLU A 92 -18.40 -2.75 10.37
C GLU A 92 -19.14 -3.27 9.12
N VAL A 93 -18.83 -4.45 8.59
CA VAL A 93 -19.60 -5.02 7.47
C VAL A 93 -20.49 -6.14 7.97
N SER A 94 -21.70 -5.78 8.39
CA SER A 94 -22.78 -6.72 8.70
C SER A 94 -23.19 -7.49 7.42
N PRO A 95 -23.13 -8.84 7.39
CA PRO A 95 -23.47 -9.63 6.22
C PRO A 95 -24.98 -9.85 6.08
N LYS A 96 -25.78 -8.79 6.25
CA LYS A 96 -27.24 -8.84 6.06
C LYS A 96 -27.67 -7.76 5.08
N THR A 97 -27.31 -7.93 3.81
CA THR A 97 -28.20 -7.80 2.65
C THR A 97 -27.37 -7.84 1.36
N MET A 98 -27.41 -8.97 0.66
CA MET A 98 -27.71 -9.04 -0.79
C MET A 98 -27.39 -10.46 -1.28
N LEU A 99 -28.44 -11.26 -1.35
CA LEU A 99 -28.45 -12.50 -2.10
C LEU A 99 -28.75 -12.15 -3.57
N LEU A 100 -27.95 -12.72 -4.48
CA LEU A 100 -28.19 -12.91 -5.92
C LEU A 100 -28.22 -11.70 -6.85
N SER A 101 -27.11 -11.48 -7.57
CA SER A 101 -27.08 -11.44 -9.05
C SER A 101 -25.71 -11.19 -9.66
N LYS A 102 -24.70 -10.74 -8.90
CA LYS A 102 -23.41 -10.38 -9.48
C LYS A 102 -22.56 -11.60 -9.82
N GLY A 103 -22.05 -11.65 -11.06
CA GLY A 103 -21.09 -12.66 -11.48
C GLY A 103 -19.79 -12.52 -10.68
N PHE A 104 -19.04 -13.62 -10.48
CA PHE A 104 -17.79 -13.59 -9.71
C PHE A 104 -16.78 -12.55 -10.25
N ALA A 105 -16.74 -12.36 -11.58
CA ALA A 105 -15.93 -11.32 -12.22
C ALA A 105 -16.36 -9.89 -11.84
N GLU A 106 -17.66 -9.66 -11.61
CA GLU A 106 -18.22 -8.37 -11.21
C GLU A 106 -18.02 -8.11 -9.70
N VAL A 107 -18.03 -9.17 -8.89
CA VAL A 107 -17.63 -9.09 -7.46
C VAL A 107 -16.14 -8.79 -7.32
N ILE A 108 -15.29 -9.33 -8.21
CA ILE A 108 -13.89 -8.95 -8.28
C ILE A 108 -13.77 -7.49 -8.74
N ALA A 109 -14.49 -7.08 -9.78
CA ALA A 109 -14.50 -5.68 -10.24
C ALA A 109 -14.93 -4.68 -9.15
N ASP A 110 -15.99 -4.95 -8.37
CA ASP A 110 -16.44 -4.11 -7.24
C ASP A 110 -15.34 -3.93 -6.16
N LYS A 111 -14.49 -4.94 -5.96
CA LYS A 111 -13.35 -4.86 -5.01
C LYS A 111 -12.18 -4.07 -5.56
N PHE A 112 -12.05 -4.00 -6.88
CA PHE A 112 -11.06 -3.19 -7.60
C PHE A 112 -11.58 -1.77 -7.92
N ASP A 113 -12.89 -1.50 -7.76
CA ASP A 113 -13.53 -0.20 -8.01
C ASP A 113 -13.11 0.89 -6.99
N GLN A 114 -12.44 0.49 -5.90
CA GLN A 114 -11.84 1.39 -4.90
C GLN A 114 -10.33 1.62 -5.13
N ILE A 115 -9.72 0.94 -6.10
CA ILE A 115 -8.31 1.13 -6.45
C ILE A 115 -8.25 2.16 -7.55
N SER A 116 -7.65 3.32 -7.27
CA SER A 116 -7.41 4.31 -8.32
C SER A 116 -6.59 3.64 -9.44
N PRO A 117 -6.90 3.86 -10.73
CA PRO A 117 -6.06 3.37 -11.81
C PRO A 117 -4.60 3.78 -11.55
N PRO A 118 -3.62 2.87 -11.69
CA PRO A 118 -2.24 3.23 -11.43
C PRO A 118 -1.77 4.28 -12.43
N LEU A 119 -0.99 5.23 -11.94
CA LEU A 119 -0.16 6.08 -12.78
C LEU A 119 0.94 5.20 -13.37
N CYS A 120 1.11 5.27 -14.68
CA CYS A 120 2.05 4.43 -15.41
C CYS A 120 3.07 5.28 -16.19
N ASN A 121 4.25 4.72 -16.42
CA ASN A 121 5.19 5.20 -17.42
C ASN A 121 5.52 6.71 -17.31
N ASP A 122 5.09 7.51 -18.28
CA ASP A 122 5.41 8.94 -18.39
C ASP A 122 4.75 9.77 -17.29
N ASP A 123 3.67 9.27 -16.68
CA ASP A 123 2.96 9.93 -15.57
C ASP A 123 3.75 9.90 -14.25
N LEU A 124 4.82 9.09 -14.18
CA LEU A 124 5.63 8.87 -12.97
C LEU A 124 6.93 9.67 -12.93
N GLY A 125 7.00 10.81 -13.62
CA GLY A 125 8.06 11.82 -13.53
C GLY A 125 9.46 11.31 -13.14
N GLY A 126 10.32 11.03 -14.11
CA GLY A 126 11.74 10.73 -13.86
C GLY A 126 12.06 9.34 -13.33
N GLN A 127 11.10 8.59 -12.78
CA GLN A 127 11.34 7.22 -12.33
C GLN A 127 11.78 6.30 -13.49
N ARG A 128 12.68 5.36 -13.18
CA ARG A 128 13.20 4.37 -14.13
C ARG A 128 12.46 3.04 -14.00
N TYR A 129 12.48 2.28 -15.08
CA TYR A 129 11.88 0.96 -15.14
C TYR A 129 12.62 -0.05 -14.27
N ALA A 130 11.86 -0.90 -13.58
CA ALA A 130 12.36 -2.08 -12.89
C ALA A 130 11.94 -3.36 -13.62
N ARG A 131 12.67 -4.45 -13.39
CA ARG A 131 12.33 -5.77 -13.95
C ARG A 131 11.03 -6.27 -13.33
N THR A 132 10.01 -6.46 -14.15
CA THR A 132 8.66 -6.87 -13.71
C THR A 132 8.70 -8.15 -12.89
N ARG A 133 9.48 -9.16 -13.30
CA ARG A 133 9.61 -10.43 -12.57
C ARG A 133 10.10 -10.22 -11.13
N ILE A 134 10.99 -9.26 -10.90
CA ILE A 134 11.52 -9.01 -9.55
C ILE A 134 10.49 -8.29 -8.68
N LEU A 135 9.76 -7.33 -9.26
CA LEU A 135 8.62 -6.70 -8.59
C LEU A 135 7.54 -7.74 -8.21
N SER A 136 7.22 -8.67 -9.11
CA SER A 136 6.28 -9.76 -8.83
C SER A 136 6.77 -10.68 -7.70
N ASN A 137 8.07 -11.00 -7.63
CA ASN A 137 8.61 -11.78 -6.51
C ASN A 137 8.44 -11.06 -5.17
N GLY A 138 8.68 -9.74 -5.12
CA GLY A 138 8.43 -8.93 -3.92
C GLY A 138 6.95 -8.87 -3.56
N ALA A 139 6.07 -8.76 -4.56
CA ALA A 139 4.62 -8.81 -4.37
C ALA A 139 4.14 -10.15 -3.80
N ASP A 140 4.64 -11.26 -4.32
CA ASP A 140 4.33 -12.62 -3.84
C ASP A 140 4.77 -12.80 -2.38
N TYR A 141 5.94 -12.26 -2.03
CA TYR A 141 6.42 -12.28 -0.65
C TYR A 141 5.48 -11.53 0.29
N LEU A 142 5.11 -10.29 -0.07
CA LEU A 142 4.15 -9.47 0.68
C LEU A 142 2.79 -10.16 0.86
N LYS A 143 2.27 -10.80 -0.20
CA LYS A 143 1.03 -11.58 -0.16
C LYS A 143 1.10 -12.81 0.74
N GLY A 144 2.30 -13.34 0.99
CA GLY A 144 2.53 -14.44 1.92
C GLY A 144 2.58 -14.01 3.39
N LEU A 145 2.71 -12.71 3.69
CA LEU A 145 2.73 -12.24 5.08
C LEU A 145 1.31 -12.18 5.64
N ASN A 146 1.11 -12.80 6.80
CA ASN A 146 -0.08 -12.57 7.62
C ASN A 146 0.27 -11.50 8.64
N GLY A 147 -0.33 -10.30 8.55
CA GLY A 147 0.00 -9.16 9.39
C GLY A 147 -0.16 -7.83 8.67
N ASN A 148 -0.02 -6.75 9.43
CA ASN A 148 -0.11 -5.37 8.95
C ASN A 148 1.27 -4.77 8.73
N CYS A 149 1.41 -4.07 7.61
CA CYS A 149 2.51 -3.18 7.32
C CYS A 149 2.07 -1.78 7.75
N ARG A 150 2.87 -1.15 8.61
CA ARG A 150 2.65 0.20 9.13
C ARG A 150 3.66 1.15 8.53
N GLN A 151 3.18 2.31 8.07
CA GLN A 151 4.04 3.42 7.66
C GLN A 151 3.74 4.66 8.52
N PRO A 152 4.76 5.32 9.10
CA PRO A 152 4.59 6.57 9.85
C PRO A 152 3.94 7.68 9.02
N PRO A 153 3.31 8.69 9.65
CA PRO A 153 2.74 9.81 8.94
C PRO A 153 3.78 10.53 8.09
N ARG A 154 3.35 11.04 6.94
CA ARG A 154 4.17 11.89 6.06
C ARG A 154 5.53 11.27 5.75
N SER A 155 5.57 9.96 5.50
CA SER A 155 6.81 9.23 5.23
C SER A 155 6.63 8.18 4.15
N CYS A 156 7.74 7.79 3.53
CA CYS A 156 7.77 6.61 2.67
C CYS A 156 8.86 5.65 3.13
N GLY A 157 8.61 4.36 3.02
CA GLY A 157 9.56 3.30 3.34
C GLY A 157 9.80 2.42 2.12
N ARG A 158 11.06 2.06 1.90
CA ARG A 158 11.40 1.01 0.93
C ARG A 158 11.02 -0.34 1.53
N VAL A 159 9.98 -0.95 0.99
CA VAL A 159 9.39 -2.19 1.49
C VAL A 159 10.14 -3.41 0.97
N SER A 160 10.57 -3.40 -0.29
CA SER A 160 11.35 -4.48 -0.89
C SER A 160 12.33 -3.88 -1.87
N CYS A 161 13.51 -4.50 -1.98
CA CYS A 161 14.50 -4.10 -2.96
C CYS A 161 15.37 -5.28 -3.37
N SER A 162 15.39 -5.58 -4.68
CA SER A 162 16.27 -6.62 -5.23
C SER A 162 16.57 -6.35 -6.69
N TYR A 163 17.82 -6.51 -7.13
CA TYR A 163 18.24 -6.37 -8.53
C TYR A 163 17.71 -5.08 -9.20
N ASP A 164 17.94 -3.93 -8.55
CA ASP A 164 17.45 -2.60 -8.89
C ASP A 164 15.91 -2.44 -8.95
N ALA A 165 15.13 -3.41 -8.47
CA ALA A 165 13.66 -3.36 -8.47
C ALA A 165 13.15 -3.11 -7.05
N GLY A 166 12.55 -1.93 -6.84
CA GLY A 166 12.06 -1.49 -5.55
C GLY A 166 10.54 -1.42 -5.48
N ILE A 167 10.03 -1.76 -4.31
CA ILE A 167 8.65 -1.49 -3.90
C ILE A 167 8.71 -0.52 -2.72
N SER A 168 8.02 0.61 -2.83
CA SER A 168 7.89 1.60 -1.75
C SER A 168 6.46 1.70 -1.26
N PHE A 169 6.29 1.88 0.04
CA PHE A 169 5.01 2.16 0.69
C PHE A 169 5.05 3.55 1.29
N CYS A 170 4.16 4.41 0.82
CA CYS A 170 4.10 5.81 1.18
C CYS A 170 2.82 6.12 1.93
N ASN A 171 2.95 6.92 2.98
CA ASN A 171 1.85 7.47 3.74
C ASN A 171 1.87 9.00 3.62
N ASP A 172 0.96 9.52 2.79
CA ASP A 172 0.75 10.94 2.60
C ASP A 172 -0.08 11.55 3.75
N GLY A 173 -0.73 10.73 4.56
CA GLY A 173 -1.56 11.14 5.69
C GLY A 173 -0.78 11.68 6.90
N ASN A 174 -1.53 12.27 7.83
CA ASN A 174 -1.00 12.88 9.05
C ASN A 174 -0.97 11.93 10.27
N ASN A 175 -1.45 10.70 10.11
CA ASN A 175 -1.42 9.65 11.14
C ASN A 175 -0.72 8.40 10.60
N ASP A 176 -0.28 7.52 11.48
CA ASP A 176 0.17 6.18 11.09
C ASP A 176 -0.91 5.47 10.25
N ILE A 177 -0.50 4.84 9.15
CA ILE A 177 -1.36 3.97 8.36
C ILE A 177 -1.00 2.51 8.61
N TYR A 178 -2.02 1.65 8.72
CA TYR A 178 -1.89 0.21 8.92
C TYR A 178 -2.65 -0.50 7.80
N VAL A 179 -1.90 -1.20 6.96
CA VAL A 179 -2.41 -1.88 5.77
C VAL A 179 -1.99 -3.34 5.84
N PRO A 180 -2.87 -4.33 5.60
CA PRO A 180 -2.43 -5.71 5.50
C PRO A 180 -1.29 -5.82 4.48
N CYS A 181 -0.16 -6.41 4.84
CA CYS A 181 1.01 -6.45 3.94
C CYS A 181 0.66 -7.07 2.57
N ALA A 182 -0.27 -8.03 2.58
CA ALA A 182 -0.78 -8.65 1.37
C ALA A 182 -1.49 -7.68 0.42
N GLU A 183 -2.12 -6.61 0.93
CA GLU A 183 -2.71 -5.57 0.07
C GLU A 183 -1.64 -4.77 -0.67
N LEU A 184 -0.49 -4.49 -0.04
CA LEU A 184 0.63 -3.86 -0.75
C LEU A 184 1.08 -4.71 -1.94
N GLY A 185 1.20 -6.04 -1.74
CA GLY A 185 1.50 -6.98 -2.82
C GLY A 185 0.45 -6.99 -3.93
N ARG A 186 -0.85 -6.93 -3.58
CA ARG A 186 -1.93 -6.81 -4.58
C ARG A 186 -1.86 -5.50 -5.37
N ARG A 187 -1.46 -4.40 -4.74
CA ARG A 187 -1.25 -3.11 -5.42
C ARG A 187 -0.09 -3.20 -6.42
N VAL A 188 1.00 -3.89 -6.06
CA VAL A 188 2.10 -4.17 -6.99
C VAL A 188 1.66 -5.05 -8.17
N ASP A 189 0.86 -6.10 -7.93
CA ASP A 189 0.30 -6.92 -9.01
C ASP A 189 -0.55 -6.09 -9.98
N GLY A 190 -1.34 -5.14 -9.45
CA GLY A 190 -2.12 -4.19 -10.24
C GLY A 190 -1.22 -3.32 -11.13
N ILE A 191 -0.16 -2.75 -10.55
CA ILE A 191 0.85 -1.99 -11.31
C ILE A 191 1.50 -2.87 -12.40
N VAL A 192 1.94 -4.08 -12.06
CA VAL A 192 2.56 -5.02 -13.00
C VAL A 192 1.61 -5.38 -14.14
N GLY A 193 0.34 -5.63 -13.83
CA GLY A 193 -0.68 -6.02 -14.80
C GLY A 193 -1.13 -4.89 -15.72
N LEU A 194 -1.19 -3.65 -15.21
CA LEU A 194 -1.74 -2.49 -15.91
C LEU A 194 -0.68 -1.57 -16.52
N CYS A 195 0.50 -1.44 -15.89
CA CYS A 195 1.60 -0.59 -16.35
C CYS A 195 2.72 -1.36 -17.09
N GLY A 196 2.61 -2.69 -17.19
CA GLY A 196 3.56 -3.49 -17.99
C GLY A 196 3.55 -3.07 -19.48
N ASP A 197 4.68 -3.24 -20.16
CA ASP A 197 4.96 -2.73 -21.52
C ASP A 197 4.15 -3.31 -22.70
N GLY A 198 2.89 -3.70 -22.50
CA GLY A 198 1.97 -4.03 -23.60
C GLY A 198 2.36 -5.26 -24.43
N GLY A 199 3.26 -6.13 -23.95
CA GLY A 199 3.48 -7.42 -24.62
C GLY A 199 4.65 -8.26 -24.12
N THR A 200 5.70 -7.68 -23.56
CA THR A 200 6.84 -8.46 -23.06
C THR A 200 6.84 -8.63 -21.54
N ARG A 201 6.15 -7.73 -20.81
CA ARG A 201 6.12 -7.65 -19.33
C ARG A 201 7.52 -7.78 -18.73
N MET A 202 8.53 -7.26 -19.42
CA MET A 202 9.92 -7.35 -18.96
C MET A 202 10.24 -6.24 -17.96
N PHE A 203 9.64 -5.07 -18.17
CA PHE A 203 9.89 -3.87 -17.42
C PHE A 203 8.59 -3.16 -17.05
N THR A 204 8.53 -2.62 -15.84
CA THR A 204 7.39 -1.88 -15.32
C THR A 204 7.87 -0.72 -14.45
N LYS A 205 7.12 0.38 -14.48
CA LYS A 205 7.07 1.34 -13.39
C LYS A 205 5.62 1.81 -13.19
N GLY A 206 5.20 1.93 -11.93
CA GLY A 206 3.85 2.31 -11.56
C GLY A 206 3.77 2.94 -10.18
N GLN A 207 2.76 3.77 -9.98
CA GLN A 207 2.32 4.23 -8.67
C GLN A 207 0.81 4.10 -8.58
N VAL A 208 0.31 3.57 -7.47
CA VAL A 208 -1.13 3.45 -7.23
C VAL A 208 -1.50 4.01 -5.88
N PHE A 209 -2.53 4.85 -5.87
CA PHE A 209 -3.05 5.51 -4.68
C PHE A 209 -4.34 4.85 -4.21
N ASP A 210 -4.56 4.90 -2.91
CA ASP A 210 -5.70 4.27 -2.24
C ASP A 210 -6.48 5.28 -1.38
N THR A 211 -7.61 4.86 -0.81
CA THR A 211 -8.65 5.76 -0.26
C THR A 211 -8.28 6.47 1.05
N ASP A 212 -7.12 6.16 1.65
CA ASP A 212 -6.67 6.68 2.95
C ASP A 212 -5.33 7.45 2.88
N ASN A 213 -5.06 8.12 1.75
CA ASN A 213 -3.82 8.90 1.55
C ASN A 213 -2.54 8.06 1.72
N TRP A 214 -2.57 6.83 1.23
CA TRP A 214 -1.36 6.02 1.08
C TRP A 214 -1.24 5.55 -0.36
N ASN A 215 -0.03 5.20 -0.76
CA ASN A 215 0.25 4.74 -2.10
C ASN A 215 1.40 3.74 -2.14
N VAL A 216 1.43 2.95 -3.20
CA VAL A 216 2.52 2.01 -3.50
C VAL A 216 3.18 2.42 -4.79
N ILE A 217 4.50 2.42 -4.78
CA ILE A 217 5.34 2.68 -5.95
C ILE A 217 6.11 1.40 -6.25
N ALA A 218 6.08 0.96 -7.50
CA ALA A 218 6.86 -0.16 -7.98
C ALA A 218 7.68 0.32 -9.19
N ALA A 219 8.98 0.53 -9.00
CA ALA A 219 9.87 1.13 -9.99
C ALA A 219 11.33 0.78 -9.67
N ARG A 220 12.28 1.35 -10.40
CA ARG A 220 13.69 1.21 -10.05
C ARG A 220 13.97 1.80 -8.66
N SER A 221 14.83 1.12 -7.91
CA SER A 221 15.43 1.60 -6.68
C SER A 221 16.86 1.08 -6.64
N ASP A 222 17.85 1.89 -6.28
CA ASP A 222 19.25 1.46 -6.29
C ASP A 222 19.52 0.44 -5.16
N CYS A 223 19.59 -0.84 -5.57
CA CYS A 223 19.91 -2.06 -4.82
C CYS A 223 20.16 -3.22 -5.81
#